data_AF-A0A523E698-F1
#
_entry.id   AF-A0A523E698-F1
#
_cell.length_a   1.000
_cell.length_b   1.000
_cell.length_c   1.000
_cell.angle_alpha   90.00
_cell.angle_beta   90.00
_cell.angle_gamma   90.00
#
_symmetry.space_group_name_H-M   'P 1'
#
loop_
_entity.id
_entity.type
_entity.pdbx_description
1 polymer ?
#
loop_
_entity_poly.entity_id
_entity_poly.type
_entity_poly.pdbx_seq_one_letter_code
_entity_poly.pdbx_strand_id
1 'polypeptide(L)'
;MTPIASHIEAFLRDYLPKQRGASQHTSDTYAYGFKLLFNFASQRLKRRPSELGLEQIDAPLVADFLEHLETDRHNQSTSRNVRLAAIKAFFRFLYNGARPHSAFISGAQCS
;
A
#
# COMPACT_ATOMS: atom_id res chain seq x y z
N MET A 1 3.87 -11.32 12.85
CA MET A 1 3.56 -10.02 12.22
C MET A 1 4.31 -9.97 10.91
N THR A 2 3.57 -10.00 9.81
CA THR A 2 4.13 -9.94 8.46
C THR A 2 4.46 -8.47 8.13
N PRO A 3 5.75 -8.11 7.93
CA PRO A 3 6.12 -6.73 7.65
C PRO A 3 5.50 -6.23 6.33
N ILE A 4 4.74 -5.14 6.38
CA ILE A 4 4.05 -4.61 5.19
C ILE A 4 5.00 -3.85 4.23
N ALA A 5 6.12 -3.33 4.75
CA ALA A 5 7.03 -2.47 4.01
C ALA A 5 7.59 -3.13 2.72
N SER A 6 8.13 -4.35 2.83
CA SER A 6 8.69 -5.07 1.68
C SER A 6 7.63 -5.40 0.62
N HIS A 7 6.40 -5.69 1.05
CA HIS A 7 5.29 -5.97 0.13
C HIS A 7 4.85 -4.72 -0.64
N ILE A 8 4.83 -3.56 0.03
CA ILE A 8 4.50 -2.29 -0.59
C ILE A 8 5.59 -1.85 -1.57
N GLU A 9 6.86 -2.06 -1.21
CA GLU A 9 7.97 -1.78 -2.11
C GLU A 9 7.87 -2.60 -3.40
N ALA A 10 7.70 -3.92 -3.29
CA ALA A 10 7.50 -4.80 -4.45
C ALA A 10 6.26 -4.40 -5.27
N PHE A 11 5.17 -4.02 -4.61
CA PHE A 11 3.97 -3.56 -5.29
C PHE A 11 4.19 -2.28 -6.11
N LEU A 12 4.81 -1.26 -5.51
CA LEU A 12 4.99 0.05 -6.14
C LEU A 12 6.10 0.06 -7.19
N ARG A 13 7.19 -0.68 -6.96
CA ARG A 13 8.38 -0.66 -7.83
C ARG A 13 8.37 -1.73 -8.92
N ASP A 14 7.74 -2.87 -8.66
CA ASP A 14 7.73 -3.99 -9.61
C ASP A 14 6.35 -4.23 -10.19
N TYR A 15 5.34 -4.47 -9.36
CA TYR A 15 4.02 -4.88 -9.84
C TYR A 15 3.33 -3.80 -10.67
N LEU A 16 3.24 -2.57 -10.14
CA LEU A 16 2.55 -1.47 -10.84
C LEU A 16 3.21 -1.13 -12.19
N PRO A 17 4.53 -0.88 -12.27
CA PRO A 17 5.14 -0.45 -13.52
C PRO A 17 5.30 -1.62 -14.50
N LYS A 18 5.76 -2.79 -14.02
CA LYS A 18 6.17 -3.90 -14.90
C LYS A 18 5.02 -4.82 -15.28
N GLN A 19 4.07 -5.08 -14.37
CA GLN A 19 2.98 -6.03 -14.63
C GLN A 19 1.67 -5.34 -15.01
N ARG A 20 1.38 -4.18 -14.41
CA ARG A 20 0.15 -3.42 -14.68
C ARG A 20 0.33 -2.31 -15.72
N GLY A 21 1.57 -2.01 -16.13
CA GLY A 21 1.86 -0.93 -17.08
C GLY A 21 1.43 0.44 -16.56
N ALA A 22 1.41 0.64 -15.24
CA ALA A 22 0.99 1.90 -14.65
C ALA A 22 2.00 3.01 -14.98
N SER A 23 1.50 4.20 -15.33
CA SER A 23 2.36 5.36 -15.52
C SER A 23 3.01 5.80 -14.20
N GLN A 24 4.12 6.53 -14.28
CA GLN A 24 4.78 7.09 -13.10
C GLN A 24 3.79 7.91 -12.24
N HIS A 25 2.97 8.73 -12.89
CA HIS A 25 1.93 9.51 -12.22
C HIS A 25 0.92 8.64 -11.44
N THR A 26 0.55 7.48 -12.00
CA THR A 26 -0.34 6.52 -11.33
C THR A 26 0.34 5.89 -10.12
N SER A 27 1.60 5.46 -10.28
CA SER A 27 2.41 4.90 -9.19
C SER A 27 2.60 5.89 -8.06
N ASP A 28 2.88 7.16 -8.36
CA ASP A 28 3.03 8.23 -7.37
C ASP A 28 1.71 8.50 -6.64
N THR A 29 0.60 8.49 -7.37
CA THR A 29 -0.74 8.64 -6.79
C THR A 29 -1.06 7.49 -5.84
N TYR A 30 -0.68 6.26 -6.20
CA TYR A 30 -0.87 5.08 -5.35
C TYR A 30 0.02 5.17 -4.11
N ALA A 31 1.31 5.50 -4.27
CA ALA A 31 2.25 5.68 -3.17
C ALA A 31 1.77 6.74 -2.18
N TYR A 32 1.24 7.86 -2.68
CA TYR A 32 0.64 8.90 -1.84
C TYR A 32 -0.59 8.39 -1.08
N GLY A 33 -1.44 7.58 -1.71
CA GLY A 33 -2.57 6.92 -1.04
C GLY A 33 -2.12 6.03 0.13
N PHE A 34 -1.07 5.21 -0.07
CA PHE A 34 -0.51 4.37 1.00
C PHE A 34 0.14 5.18 2.11
N LYS A 35 0.85 6.28 1.79
CA LYS A 35 1.40 7.18 2.81
C LYS A 35 0.30 7.71 3.74
N LEU A 36 -0.84 8.09 3.20
CA LEU A 36 -1.98 8.56 4.01
C LEU A 36 -2.59 7.43 4.84
N LEU A 37 -2.75 6.24 4.27
CA LEU A 37 -3.24 5.07 5.00
C LEU A 37 -2.33 4.73 6.18
N PHE A 38 -1.01 4.69 5.99
CA PHE A 38 -0.07 4.35 7.06
C PHE A 38 0.01 5.42 8.15
N ASN A 39 -0.10 6.70 7.78
CA ASN A 39 -0.20 7.76 8.77
C ASN A 39 -1.48 7.64 9.60
N PHE A 40 -2.62 7.36 8.95
CA PHE A 40 -3.89 7.12 9.64
C PHE A 40 -3.82 5.91 10.58
N ALA A 41 -3.32 4.78 10.08
CA ALA A 41 -3.15 3.55 10.86
C ALA A 41 -2.20 3.76 12.05
N SER A 42 -1.08 4.47 11.83
CA SER A 42 -0.11 4.81 12.87
C SER A 42 -0.74 5.61 13.99
N GLN A 43 -1.56 6.62 13.66
CA GLN A 43 -2.29 7.42 14.65
C GLN A 43 -3.33 6.60 15.41
N ARG A 44 -4.13 5.79 14.70
CA ARG A 44 -5.20 4.96 15.29
C ARG A 44 -4.66 3.85 16.19
N LEU A 45 -3.58 3.19 15.78
CA LEU A 45 -2.95 2.08 16.50
C LEU A 45 -1.88 2.52 17.50
N LYS A 46 -1.51 3.81 17.51
CA LYS A 46 -0.41 4.38 18.32
C LYS A 46 0.91 3.63 18.13
N ARG A 47 1.23 3.30 16.88
CA ARG A 47 2.46 2.59 16.47
C ARG A 47 3.19 3.34 15.38
N ARG A 48 4.48 3.11 15.23
CA ARG A 48 5.23 3.72 14.11
C ARG A 48 4.80 3.08 12.79
N PRO A 49 4.80 3.81 11.66
CA PRO A 49 4.49 3.23 10.34
C PRO A 49 5.36 2.01 9.99
N SER A 50 6.61 1.99 10.46
CA SER A 50 7.55 0.88 10.28
C SER A 50 7.19 -0.39 11.08
N GLU A 51 6.35 -0.27 12.10
CA GLU A 51 5.90 -1.37 12.96
C GLU A 51 4.55 -1.93 12.51
N LEU A 52 3.97 -1.39 11.43
CA LEU A 52 2.71 -1.84 10.90
C LEU A 52 2.88 -3.21 10.23
N GLY A 53 2.07 -4.16 10.67
CA GLY A 53 1.93 -5.48 10.07
C GLY A 53 0.79 -5.52 9.05
N LEU A 54 0.85 -6.48 8.13
CA LEU A 54 -0.23 -6.74 7.19
C LEU A 54 -1.57 -7.01 7.90
N GLU A 55 -1.50 -7.73 9.02
CA GLU A 55 -2.64 -8.18 9.81
C GLU A 55 -3.42 -7.03 10.47
N GLN A 56 -2.82 -5.83 10.51
CA GLN A 56 -3.41 -4.63 11.09
C GLN A 56 -4.14 -3.78 10.06
N ILE A 57 -3.95 -4.06 8.77
CA ILE A 57 -4.64 -3.37 7.67
C ILE A 57 -5.82 -4.25 7.27
N ASP A 58 -6.91 -4.15 8.02
CA ASP A 58 -8.14 -4.91 7.80
C ASP A 58 -9.24 -4.05 7.15
N ALA A 59 -10.35 -4.70 6.79
CA ALA A 59 -11.47 -4.01 6.15
C ALA A 59 -12.08 -2.90 7.03
N PRO A 60 -12.27 -3.08 8.36
CA PRO A 60 -12.67 -2.00 9.25
C PRO A 60 -11.73 -0.80 9.23
N LEU A 61 -10.41 -1.00 9.36
CA LEU A 61 -9.45 0.10 9.35
C LEU A 61 -9.44 0.84 8.00
N VAL A 62 -9.59 0.11 6.88
CA VAL A 62 -9.72 0.72 5.56
C VAL A 62 -11.02 1.51 5.42
N ALA A 63 -12.13 1.01 5.97
CA ALA A 63 -13.40 1.74 5.96
C ALA A 63 -13.30 3.05 6.75
N ASP A 64 -12.76 2.99 7.98
CA ASP A 64 -12.54 4.16 8.83
C ASP A 64 -11.59 5.18 8.14
N PHE A 65 -10.56 4.69 7.46
CA PHE A 65 -9.66 5.54 6.68
C PHE A 65 -10.40 6.28 5.56
N LEU A 66 -11.26 5.58 4.82
CA LEU A 66 -12.00 6.19 3.72
C LEU A 66 -13.00 7.24 4.21
N GLU A 67 -13.65 7.00 5.36
CA GLU A 67 -14.53 7.98 6.00
C GLU A 67 -13.73 9.22 6.45
N HIS A 68 -12.58 9.02 7.10
CA HIS A 68 -11.69 10.12 7.49
C HIS A 68 -11.23 10.97 6.30
N LEU A 69 -11.04 10.37 5.12
CA LEU A 69 -10.71 11.12 3.91
C LEU A 69 -11.86 12.00 3.40
N GLU A 70 -13.10 11.59 3.62
CA GLU A 70 -14.29 12.37 3.26
C GLU A 70 -14.50 13.53 4.24
N THR A 71 -14.33 13.28 5.54
CA THR A 71 -14.58 14.26 6.60
C THR A 71 -13.49 15.32 6.71
N ASP A 72 -12.23 14.91 6.75
CA ASP A 72 -11.14 15.81 7.19
C ASP A 72 -10.45 16.51 6.02
N ARG A 73 -10.63 16.00 4.79
CA ARG A 73 -9.94 16.52 3.59
C ARG A 73 -10.87 17.04 2.50
N HIS A 74 -12.20 16.95 2.69
CA HIS A 74 -13.21 17.31 1.68
C HIS A 74 -12.91 16.75 0.28
N ASN A 75 -12.30 15.56 0.26
CA ASN A 75 -11.76 15.01 -0.97
C ASN A 75 -12.93 14.59 -1.87
N GLN A 76 -12.94 15.06 -3.12
CA GLN A 76 -13.93 14.66 -4.12
C GLN A 76 -13.95 13.13 -4.25
N SER A 77 -15.12 12.55 -4.45
CA SER A 77 -15.37 11.09 -4.57
C SER A 77 -14.39 10.39 -5.52
N THR A 78 -13.94 11.07 -6.57
CA THR A 78 -12.91 10.62 -7.51
C THR A 78 -11.58 10.27 -6.81
N SER A 79 -11.10 11.12 -5.91
CA SER A 79 -9.83 10.92 -5.19
C SER A 79 -9.91 9.78 -4.17
N ARG A 80 -11.08 9.59 -3.54
CA ARG A 80 -11.38 8.44 -2.68
C ARG A 80 -11.36 7.13 -3.48
N ASN A 81 -12.01 7.12 -4.64
CA ASN A 81 -12.08 5.95 -5.50
C ASN A 81 -10.70 5.51 -6.01
N VAL A 82 -9.83 6.46 -6.37
CA VAL A 82 -8.44 6.15 -6.76
C VAL A 82 -7.68 5.50 -5.60
N ARG A 83 -7.85 5.99 -4.37
CA ARG A 83 -7.19 5.41 -3.18
C ARG A 83 -7.73 4.03 -2.84
N LEU A 84 -9.04 3.84 -2.92
CA LEU A 84 -9.66 2.53 -2.76
C LEU A 84 -9.19 1.55 -3.84
N ALA A 85 -9.06 2.00 -5.09
CA ALA A 85 -8.53 1.18 -6.18
C ALA A 85 -7.08 0.76 -5.92
N ALA A 86 -6.24 1.66 -5.39
CA ALA A 86 -4.87 1.34 -4.99
C ALA A 86 -4.82 0.25 -3.91
N ILE A 87 -5.64 0.38 -2.86
CA ILE A 87 -5.73 -0.60 -1.77
C ILE A 87 -6.20 -1.96 -2.30
N LYS A 88 -7.27 -1.99 -3.11
CA LYS A 88 -7.78 -3.23 -3.73
C LYS A 88 -6.74 -3.89 -4.63
N ALA A 89 -6.01 -3.10 -5.42
CA ALA A 89 -4.95 -3.60 -6.29
C ALA A 89 -3.81 -4.22 -5.48
N PHE A 90 -3.42 -3.61 -4.35
CA PHE A 90 -2.42 -4.17 -3.46
C PHE A 90 -2.84 -5.49 -2.84
N PHE A 91 -4.06 -5.59 -2.29
CA PHE A 91 -4.54 -6.87 -1.75
C PHE A 91 -4.70 -7.95 -2.82
N ARG A 92 -5.04 -7.58 -4.06
CA ARG A 92 -5.01 -8.52 -5.19
C ARG A 92 -3.59 -8.96 -5.54
N PHE A 93 -2.61 -8.06 -5.50
CA PHE A 93 -1.20 -8.41 -5.65
C PHE A 93 -0.76 -9.39 -4.55
N LEU A 94 -1.14 -9.16 -3.29
CA LEU A 94 -0.84 -10.08 -2.20
C LEU A 94 -1.49 -11.45 -2.38
N TYR A 95 -2.77 -11.49 -2.74
CA TYR A 95 -3.49 -12.75 -2.95
C TYR A 95 -2.92 -13.55 -4.14
N ASN A 96 -2.62 -12.86 -5.24
CA ASN A 96 -2.07 -13.51 -6.44
C ASN A 96 -0.57 -13.84 -6.28
N GLY A 97 0.14 -13.05 -5.48
CA GLY A 97 1.58 -13.15 -5.19
C GLY A 97 1.90 -13.96 -3.93
N ALA A 98 0.91 -14.45 -3.19
CA ALA A 98 1.08 -15.40 -2.07
C ALA A 98 1.54 -16.81 -2.52
N ARG A 99 2.21 -16.89 -3.67
CA ARG A 99 3.22 -17.92 -3.93
C ARG A 99 4.55 -17.29 -3.57
N PRO A 100 5.23 -17.72 -2.50
CA PRO A 100 6.52 -17.14 -2.15
C PRO A 100 7.49 -17.42 -3.28
N HIS A 101 7.76 -16.43 -4.14
CA HIS A 101 8.94 -16.47 -4.98
C HIS A 101 10.10 -15.98 -4.12
N SER A 102 10.52 -16.86 -3.22
CA SER A 102 11.81 -16.81 -2.56
C SER A 102 12.91 -16.97 -3.63
N ALA A 103 13.22 -15.93 -4.38
CA ALA A 103 14.41 -15.83 -5.21
C ALA A 103 14.56 -14.42 -5.81
N PHE A 104 14.84 -13.41 -5.00
CA PHE A 104 15.61 -12.25 -5.46
C PHE A 104 16.42 -11.69 -4.29
N ILE A 105 17.30 -12.54 -3.75
CA ILE A 105 18.54 -12.09 -3.10
C ILE A 105 19.66 -12.71 -3.93
N SER A 106 20.26 -11.93 -4.83
CA SER A 106 21.72 -11.84 -4.98
C SER A 106 22.03 -10.81 -6.07
N GLY A 107 22.87 -9.84 -5.74
CA GLY A 107 23.45 -8.93 -6.72
C GLY A 107 23.61 -7.49 -6.27
N ALA A 108 24.34 -7.24 -5.17
CA ALA A 108 25.14 -6.03 -5.00
C ALA A 108 25.93 -6.07 -3.68
N GLN A 109 27.02 -6.84 -3.65
CA GLN A 109 28.20 -6.42 -2.90
C GLN A 109 29.37 -6.45 -3.90
N CYS A 110 29.72 -5.25 -4.38
CA CYS A 110 30.99 -5.01 -5.06
C CYS A 110 32.09 -4.93 -4.00
N SER A 111 33.07 -5.82 -4.09
CA SER A 111 34.49 -5.58 -3.79
C SER A 111 35.32 -6.69 -4.41
#